data_AF-A0A8I0N123-F1
#
_entry.id   AF-A0A8I0N123-F1
#
_cell.length_a   1.000
_cell.length_b   1.000
_cell.length_c   1.000
_cell.angle_alpha   90.00
_cell.angle_beta   90.00
_cell.angle_gamma   90.00
#
_symmetry.space_group_name_H-M   'P 1'
#
loop_
_entity.id
_entity.type
_entity.pdbx_description
1 polymer ?
#
loop_
_entity_poly.entity_id
_entity_poly.type
_entity_poly.pdbx_seq_one_letter_code
_entity_poly.pdbx_strand_id
1 'polypeptide(L)' 'LPVRRRERRMMRFKSAGQCQRFVSTHGQIANLFQLHRKHLNAADHRQLRALASATWREIALPIQA' A
#
# COMPACT_ATOMS: atom_id res chain seq x y z
N LEU A 1 -6.15 11.87 10.25
CA LEU A 1 -5.72 11.38 8.91
C LEU A 1 -6.91 11.39 7.95
N PRO A 2 -6.74 11.76 6.68
CA PRO A 2 -7.81 11.66 5.69
C PRO A 2 -8.15 10.17 5.45
N VAL A 3 -9.19 9.67 6.13
CA VAL A 3 -9.72 8.32 5.94
C VAL A 3 -10.31 8.21 4.53
N ARG A 4 -9.93 7.18 3.78
CA ARG A 4 -10.41 7.01 2.40
C ARG A 4 -11.93 6.85 2.42
N ARG A 5 -12.64 7.38 1.41
CA ARG A 5 -14.11 7.26 1.31
C ARG A 5 -14.60 5.83 1.49
N ARG A 6 -13.85 4.85 0.97
CA ARG A 6 -14.14 3.42 1.11
C ARG A 6 -14.14 2.96 2.56
N GLU A 7 -13.16 3.38 3.35
CA GLU A 7 -13.04 3.04 4.77
C GLU A 7 -14.11 3.76 5.59
N ARG A 8 -14.30 5.06 5.33
CA ARG A 8 -15.29 5.88 6.01
C ARG A 8 -16.73 5.37 5.84
N ARG A 9 -17.07 4.89 4.64
CA ARG A 9 -18.39 4.29 4.35
C ARG A 9 -18.40 2.76 4.48
N MET A 10 -17.30 2.13 4.92
CA MET A 10 -17.09 0.67 4.90
C MET A 10 -17.45 -0.02 3.58
N MET A 11 -17.28 0.67 2.45
CA MET A 11 -17.64 0.10 1.15
C MET A 11 -16.79 -1.14 0.86
N ARG A 12 -17.47 -2.26 0.56
CA ARG A 12 -16.88 -3.58 0.27
C ARG A 12 -16.19 -4.23 1.48
N PHE A 13 -16.44 -3.76 2.70
CA PHE A 13 -16.03 -4.43 3.95
C PHE A 13 -17.28 -4.95 4.67
N LYS A 14 -17.20 -6.18 5.18
CA LYS A 14 -18.28 -6.84 5.92
C LYS A 14 -18.39 -6.35 7.37
N SER A 15 -17.31 -5.78 7.93
CA SER A 15 -17.27 -5.26 9.30
C SER A 15 -16.20 -4.19 9.50
N ALA A 16 -16.34 -3.40 10.56
CA ALA A 16 -15.35 -2.42 10.98
C ALA A 16 -13.99 -3.08 11.29
N GLY A 17 -13.98 -4.26 11.94
CA GLY A 17 -12.75 -5.00 12.22
C GLY A 17 -12.03 -5.47 10.95
N GLN A 18 -12.76 -5.83 9.88
CA GLN A 18 -12.15 -6.13 8.58
C GLN A 18 -11.51 -4.88 7.96
N CYS A 19 -12.21 -3.74 8.02
CA CYS A 19 -11.67 -2.46 7.57
C CYS A 19 -10.42 -2.08 8.37
N GLN A 20 -10.43 -2.26 9.69
CA GLN A 20 -9.30 -1.94 10.55
C GLN A 20 -8.07 -2.79 10.21
N ARG A 21 -8.23 -4.12 10.07
CA ARG A 21 -7.14 -5.00 9.63
C ARG A 21 -6.58 -4.58 8.28
N PHE A 22 -7.48 -4.27 7.33
CA PHE A 22 -7.06 -3.80 6.01
C PHE A 22 -6.26 -2.49 6.11
N VAL A 23 -6.76 -1.47 6.80
CA VAL A 23 -6.11 -0.16 6.92
C VAL A 23 -4.77 -0.25 7.67
N SER A 24 -4.73 -1.00 8.76
CA SER A 24 -3.51 -1.19 9.57
C SER A 24 -2.36 -1.77 8.73
N THR A 25 -2.62 -2.77 7.89
CA THR A 25 -1.59 -3.35 7.01
C THR A 25 -1.36 -2.48 5.76
N HIS A 26 -2.44 -1.99 5.15
CA HIS A 26 -2.37 -1.26 3.88
C HIS A 26 -1.65 0.09 4.01
N GLY A 27 -1.65 0.74 5.17
CA GLY A 27 -0.95 2.01 5.37
C GLY A 27 0.56 1.90 5.08
N GLN A 28 1.21 0.88 5.63
CA GLN A 28 2.65 0.64 5.43
C GLN A 28 2.97 0.26 3.98
N ILE A 29 2.11 -0.55 3.35
CA ILE A 29 2.26 -0.94 1.94
C ILE A 29 2.11 0.28 1.02
N ALA A 30 1.09 1.12 1.26
CA ALA A 30 0.80 2.28 0.43
C ALA A 30 1.98 3.25 0.38
N ASN A 31 2.72 3.41 1.47
CA ASN A 31 3.91 4.27 1.53
C ASN A 31 4.98 3.84 0.51
N LEU A 32 5.21 2.53 0.32
CA LEU A 32 6.17 2.02 -0.67
C LEU A 32 5.79 2.40 -2.11
N PHE A 33 4.49 2.54 -2.38
CA PHE A 33 3.97 2.86 -3.71
C PHE A 33 3.57 4.33 -3.90
N GLN A 34 3.75 5.17 -2.88
CA GLN A 34 3.42 6.59 -2.95
C GLN A 34 4.52 7.39 -3.68
N LEU A 35 4.69 7.08 -4.96
CA LEU A 35 5.68 7.70 -5.84
C LEU A 35 5.08 8.95 -6.49
N HIS A 36 5.70 10.11 -6.29
CA HIS A 36 5.25 11.36 -6.89
C HIS A 36 5.61 11.44 -8.37
N ARG A 37 4.72 10.92 -9.23
CA ARG A 37 4.87 10.90 -10.70
C ARG A 37 5.13 12.29 -11.31
N LYS A 38 4.65 13.36 -10.70
CA LYS A 38 4.86 14.75 -11.18
C LYS A 38 6.31 15.24 -11.09
N HIS A 39 7.16 14.57 -10.33
CA HIS A 39 8.57 14.93 -10.14
C HIS A 39 9.53 13.88 -10.72
N LEU A 40 9.02 12.90 -11.46
CA LEU A 40 9.79 11.77 -11.98
C LEU A 40 9.52 11.61 -13.46
N ASN A 41 10.57 11.34 -14.24
CA ASN A 41 10.39 10.90 -15.60
C ASN A 41 9.81 9.46 -15.62
N ALA A 42 9.40 8.99 -16.80
CA ALA A 42 8.76 7.68 -16.92
C ALA A 42 9.71 6.51 -16.59
N ALA A 43 11.01 6.64 -16.85
CA ALA A 43 11.99 5.60 -16.59
C ALA A 43 12.23 5.43 -15.08
N ASP A 44 12.52 6.53 -14.39
CA ASP A 44 12.74 6.55 -12.94
C ASP A 44 11.52 6.05 -12.18
N HIS A 45 10.33 6.46 -12.62
CA HIS A 45 9.09 5.97 -12.03
C HIS A 45 8.92 4.45 -12.19
N ARG A 46 9.26 3.87 -13.34
CA ARG A 46 9.22 2.40 -13.53
C ARG A 46 10.25 1.69 -12.65
N GLN A 47 11.46 2.24 -12.52
CA GLN A 47 12.50 1.68 -11.67
C GLN A 47 12.09 1.70 -10.19
N LEU A 48 11.59 2.83 -9.69
CA LEU A 48 11.09 2.95 -8.32
C LEU A 48 9.91 1.99 -8.06
N ARG A 49 9.01 1.81 -9.04
CA ARG A 49 7.93 0.82 -8.95
C ARG A 49 8.45 -0.62 -8.86
N ALA A 50 9.48 -0.95 -9.63
CA ALA A 50 10.11 -2.27 -9.58
C ALA A 50 10.77 -2.53 -8.22
N LEU A 51 11.50 -1.54 -7.70
CA LEU A 51 12.12 -1.60 -6.37
C LEU A 51 11.07 -1.77 -5.26
N ALA A 52 10.03 -0.92 -5.24
CA ALA A 52 8.92 -1.05 -4.28
C ALA A 52 8.26 -2.44 -4.33
N SER A 53 8.16 -3.04 -5.52
CA SER A 53 7.59 -4.38 -5.70
C SER A 53 8.55 -5.49 -5.24
N ALA A 54 9.87 -5.29 -5.34
CA ALA A 54 10.86 -6.20 -4.77
C ALA A 54 10.85 -6.15 -3.24
N THR A 55 10.91 -4.95 -2.65
CA THR A 55 10.82 -4.75 -1.21
C THR A 55 9.52 -5.33 -0.63
N TRP A 56 8.40 -5.14 -1.32
CA TRP A 56 7.14 -5.76 -0.88
C TRP A 56 7.21 -7.28 -0.88
N ARG A 57 7.82 -7.91 -1.90
CA ARG A 57 7.99 -9.36 -1.93
C ARG A 57 8.83 -9.84 -0.75
N GLU A 58 9.92 -9.16 -0.43
CA GLU A 58 10.76 -9.51 0.73
C GLU A 58 9.98 -9.44 2.05
N ILE A 59 9.18 -8.39 2.27
CA ILE A 59 8.35 -8.23 3.47
C ILE A 59 7.21 -9.25 3.52
N ALA A 60 6.62 -9.59 2.38
CA ALA A 60 5.48 -10.49 2.26
C ALA A 60 5.87 -11.97 2.26
N LEU A 61 7.14 -12.29 2.02
CA LEU A 61 7.64 -13.65 2.22
C LEU A 61 7.46 -14.02 3.69
N PRO A 62 7.10 -15.28 3.98
CA PRO A 62 7.06 -15.74 5.36
C PRO A 62 8.44 -15.54 5.96
N ILE A 63 8.51 -14.86 7.11
CA ILE A 63 9.67 -14.96 7.98
C ILE A 63 9.79 -16.47 8.25
N GLN A 64 10.86 -17.10 7.73
CA GLN A 64 11.14 -18.49 8.08
C GLN A 64 11.24 -18.54 9.60
N ALA A 65 10.28 -19.25 10.22
CA ALA A 65 10.23 -19.52 11.64
C ALA A 65 11.07 -20.76 11.94
#